data_AF-A0A562ZX99-F1
#
_entry.id   AF-A0A562ZX99-F1
#
_cell.length_a   1.000
_cell.length_b   1.000
_cell.length_c   1.000
_cell.angle_alpha   90.00
_cell.angle_beta   90.00
_cell.angle_gamma   90.00
#
_symmetry.space_group_name_H-M   'P 1'
#
loop_
_entity.id
_entity.type
_entity.pdbx_description
1 polymer ?
#
loop_
_entity_poly.entity_id
_entity_poly.type
_entity_poly.pdbx_seq_one_letter_code
_entity_poly.pdbx_strand_id
1 'polypeptide(L)'
;MKERIATQVTSAHNVVMLAVLLGAGLTGSIATAPAPVSDTLAQRLQIGKLETIAAEAAQQAIAVQPAARAAQAVQDVIAPKVAESFNFHVFDSRFDHVRNQMRWLPVKYGSDVLKTPDAPSRLLLAQSAAKQAGLGEVGLSYRDVYGIINAETSWIPRMGASKDGTPNLGIAQFEPATAKAMGMVNPADPVEAVHAAAVHMKDAALWSAKRLAGLKLKPEEHALKLREGVSIYYNLSSRGRAKWNGKNTAKLPVETRRHIANARIGAREAAELEAQLRDLQGRMNGARTVTAQR
;
A
#
# COMPACT_ATOMS: atom_id res chain seq x y z
N MET A 1 -40.05 -31.02 49.99
CA MET A 1 -40.63 -29.81 50.63
C MET A 1 -39.54 -29.18 51.50
N LYS A 2 -39.27 -27.89 51.33
CA LYS A 2 -38.46 -26.96 52.17
C LYS A 2 -36.92 -26.95 52.02
N GLU A 3 -36.52 -26.00 51.17
CA GLU A 3 -35.37 -25.06 51.16
C GLU A 3 -34.27 -25.09 52.25
N ARG A 4 -33.02 -24.82 51.82
CA ARG A 4 -32.18 -23.64 52.17
C ARG A 4 -30.93 -23.62 51.26
N ILE A 5 -30.85 -22.70 50.28
CA ILE A 5 -30.08 -21.44 50.29
C ILE A 5 -28.58 -21.64 50.58
N ALA A 6 -27.77 -21.62 49.51
CA ALA A 6 -26.34 -21.34 49.56
C ALA A 6 -26.12 -19.91 49.03
N THR A 7 -25.81 -19.00 49.94
CA THR A 7 -25.50 -17.59 49.66
C THR A 7 -24.02 -17.40 49.42
N GLN A 8 -23.73 -16.51 48.47
CA GLN A 8 -22.46 -15.95 48.05
C GLN A 8 -21.51 -15.54 49.19
N VAL A 9 -20.21 -15.77 48.99
CA VAL A 9 -19.16 -14.79 49.35
C VAL A 9 -18.12 -14.76 48.23
N THR A 10 -18.24 -13.75 47.37
CA THR A 10 -17.18 -13.24 46.50
C THR A 10 -16.08 -12.61 47.36
N SER A 11 -14.85 -13.09 47.24
CA SER A 11 -13.67 -12.42 47.80
C SER A 11 -12.81 -11.85 46.68
N ALA A 12 -12.82 -10.52 46.60
CA ALA A 12 -12.02 -9.69 45.73
C ALA A 12 -10.54 -9.73 46.15
N HIS A 13 -9.72 -10.54 45.47
CA HIS A 13 -8.28 -10.64 45.75
C HIS A 13 -7.37 -10.64 44.50
N ASN A 14 -7.87 -10.30 43.30
CA ASN A 14 -7.05 -10.27 42.07
C ASN A 14 -6.91 -8.88 41.42
N VAL A 15 -7.00 -7.82 42.21
CA VAL A 15 -6.61 -6.47 41.79
C VAL A 15 -5.68 -5.92 42.85
N VAL A 16 -4.56 -5.33 42.43
CA VAL A 16 -3.44 -4.79 43.24
C VAL A 16 -2.25 -5.75 43.45
N MET A 17 -1.51 -6.02 42.37
CA MET A 17 -0.08 -6.35 42.41
C MET A 17 0.59 -6.03 41.06
N LEU A 18 0.50 -4.77 40.63
CA LEU A 18 1.35 -4.24 39.55
C LEU A 18 1.53 -2.73 39.69
N ALA A 19 2.02 -2.29 40.85
CA ALA A 19 2.35 -0.89 41.10
C ALA A 19 3.38 -0.73 42.23
N VAL A 20 4.50 -1.45 42.19
CA VAL A 20 5.72 -1.09 42.94
C VAL A 20 6.91 -1.56 42.11
N LEU A 21 7.48 -0.67 41.30
CA LEU A 21 8.89 -0.68 40.86
C LEU A 21 9.17 0.53 39.96
N LEU A 22 9.01 1.72 40.54
CA LEU A 22 9.59 2.96 40.04
C LEU A 22 10.17 3.72 41.23
N GLY A 23 11.49 3.91 41.24
CA GLY A 23 12.13 5.00 41.99
C GLY A 23 13.17 4.61 43.04
N ALA A 24 14.40 4.34 42.59
CA ALA A 24 15.62 4.83 43.24
C ALA A 24 16.82 4.58 42.30
N GLY A 25 17.41 5.65 41.79
CA GLY A 25 18.72 5.61 41.13
C GLY A 25 19.84 5.89 42.13
N LEU A 26 21.06 5.43 41.83
CA LEU A 26 22.31 6.22 41.83
C LEU A 26 23.52 5.32 41.46
N THR A 27 24.21 5.74 40.39
CA THR A 27 25.66 5.74 40.13
C THR A 27 26.49 4.45 40.25
N GLY A 28 27.13 4.08 39.13
CA GLY A 28 28.31 3.20 39.11
C GLY A 28 28.67 2.71 37.71
N SER A 29 29.46 3.49 36.96
CA SER A 29 30.02 3.10 35.67
C SER A 29 31.12 2.06 35.84
N ILE A 30 30.97 0.85 35.29
CA ILE A 30 32.08 0.08 34.72
C ILE A 30 31.57 -0.69 33.50
N ALA A 31 32.21 -0.46 32.37
CA ALA A 31 31.86 -0.99 31.06
C ALA A 31 32.08 -2.50 30.96
N THR A 32 31.06 -3.23 30.52
CA THR A 32 31.21 -4.38 29.62
C THR A 32 30.02 -4.38 28.65
N ALA A 33 30.32 -4.31 27.36
CA ALA A 33 29.35 -4.19 26.29
C ALA A 33 28.59 -5.50 26.06
N PRO A 34 27.25 -5.50 25.93
CA PRO A 34 26.56 -6.51 25.16
C PRO A 34 26.49 -6.08 23.69
N ALA A 35 26.73 -7.05 22.80
CA ALA A 35 26.75 -6.90 21.35
C ALA A 35 25.51 -6.18 20.79
N PRO A 36 25.66 -5.34 19.74
CA PRO A 36 24.51 -4.70 19.11
C PRO A 36 23.68 -5.75 18.37
N VAL A 37 22.44 -5.90 18.81
CA VAL A 37 21.35 -6.56 18.09
C VAL A 37 21.19 -5.85 16.74
N SER A 38 21.07 -6.65 15.68
CA SER A 38 21.09 -6.21 14.28
C SER A 38 20.01 -5.17 13.96
N ASP A 39 20.45 -3.92 13.81
CA ASP A 39 19.80 -2.88 13.01
C ASP A 39 19.58 -3.40 11.59
N THR A 40 18.34 -3.63 11.19
CA THR A 40 18.06 -4.09 9.82
C THR A 40 18.18 -2.93 8.82
N LEU A 41 18.86 -3.19 7.71
CA LEU A 41 19.08 -2.28 6.58
C LEU A 41 17.78 -1.60 6.07
N ALA A 42 16.62 -2.25 6.26
CA ALA A 42 15.29 -1.74 5.93
C ALA A 42 14.90 -0.48 6.72
N GLN A 43 15.34 -0.39 7.98
CA GLN A 43 15.04 0.75 8.85
C GLN A 43 15.90 1.98 8.51
N ARG A 44 17.16 1.77 8.09
CA ARG A 44 18.05 2.85 7.62
C ARG A 44 17.66 3.40 6.25
N LEU A 45 17.12 2.57 5.36
CA LEU A 45 16.61 3.02 4.05
C LEU A 45 15.31 3.84 4.14
N GLN A 46 14.45 3.61 5.14
CA GLN A 46 13.25 4.41 5.35
C GLN A 46 13.55 5.82 5.88
N ILE A 47 14.54 5.96 6.78
CA ILE A 47 14.91 7.26 7.34
C ILE A 47 15.59 8.14 6.26
N GLY A 48 16.52 7.59 5.47
CA GLY A 48 17.18 8.34 4.38
C GLY A 48 16.26 8.71 3.20
N LYS A 49 15.15 7.99 3.00
CA LYS A 49 14.17 8.28 1.94
C LYS A 49 13.17 9.38 2.34
N LEU A 50 12.97 9.64 3.63
CA LEU A 50 12.09 10.70 4.12
C LEU A 50 12.74 12.09 3.99
N GLU A 51 14.06 12.19 4.18
CA GLU A 51 14.79 13.46 4.03
C GLU A 51 14.88 13.91 2.57
N THR A 52 14.95 12.97 1.61
CA THR A 52 14.99 13.28 0.17
C THR A 52 13.63 13.68 -0.40
N ILE A 53 12.52 13.17 0.12
CA ILE A 53 11.16 13.56 -0.32
C ILE A 53 10.80 14.98 0.15
N ALA A 54 11.27 15.39 1.34
CA ALA A 54 11.07 16.76 1.83
C ALA A 54 11.86 17.80 1.02
N ALA A 55 13.06 17.45 0.53
CA ALA A 55 13.88 18.32 -0.31
C ALA A 55 13.33 18.47 -1.74
N GLU A 56 12.80 17.39 -2.35
CA GLU A 56 12.16 17.45 -3.68
C GLU A 56 10.86 18.27 -3.67
N ALA A 57 10.10 18.27 -2.56
CA ALA A 57 8.90 19.08 -2.40
C ALA A 57 9.20 20.59 -2.30
N ALA A 58 10.33 20.98 -1.71
CA ALA A 58 10.72 22.38 -1.57
C ALA A 58 11.23 23.01 -2.88
N GLN A 59 11.85 22.22 -3.77
CA GLN A 59 12.36 22.73 -5.06
C GLN A 59 11.28 22.88 -6.14
N GLN A 60 10.13 22.21 -6.01
CA GLN A 60 9.00 22.39 -6.93
C GLN A 60 8.14 23.64 -6.63
N ALA A 61 8.28 24.25 -5.45
CA ALA A 61 7.49 25.41 -5.03
C ALA A 61 7.93 26.75 -5.65
N ILE A 62 9.10 26.82 -6.30
CA ILE A 62 9.68 28.10 -6.75
C ILE A 62 9.35 28.43 -8.22
N ALA A 63 8.78 27.49 -8.99
CA ALA A 63 8.63 27.63 -10.45
C ALA A 63 7.18 27.65 -10.97
N VAL A 64 6.20 28.14 -10.20
CA VAL A 64 4.78 28.15 -10.65
C VAL A 64 4.05 29.42 -10.20
N GLN A 65 4.38 30.58 -10.80
CA GLN A 65 3.61 31.82 -10.58
C GLN A 65 2.61 32.22 -11.68
N PRO A 66 2.60 31.70 -12.93
CA PRO A 66 1.49 32.00 -13.84
C PRO A 66 0.35 30.97 -13.81
N ALA A 67 0.55 29.74 -13.30
CA ALA A 67 -0.47 28.68 -13.35
C ALA A 67 -1.52 28.75 -12.21
N ALA A 68 -1.27 29.55 -11.16
CA ALA A 68 -2.18 29.69 -10.02
C ALA A 68 -3.51 30.38 -10.39
N ARG A 69 -3.52 31.25 -11.41
CA ARG A 69 -4.73 31.99 -11.82
C ARG A 69 -5.72 31.16 -12.64
N ALA A 70 -5.26 30.16 -13.39
CA ALA A 70 -6.14 29.28 -14.16
C ALA A 70 -6.74 28.16 -13.29
N ALA A 71 -6.08 27.77 -12.20
CA ALA A 71 -6.57 26.79 -11.24
C ALA A 71 -7.69 27.34 -10.33
N GLN A 72 -7.69 28.64 -10.03
CA GLN A 72 -8.73 29.28 -9.21
C GLN A 72 -10.10 29.31 -9.90
N ALA A 73 -10.15 29.50 -11.23
CA ALA A 73 -11.42 29.57 -11.96
C ALA A 73 -12.16 28.22 -12.09
N VAL A 74 -11.47 27.09 -11.88
CA VAL A 74 -12.08 25.74 -11.88
C VAL A 74 -12.38 25.26 -10.45
N GLN A 75 -11.69 25.80 -9.44
CA GLN A 75 -11.96 25.51 -8.02
C GLN A 75 -13.32 26.03 -7.54
N ASP A 76 -13.76 27.19 -8.04
CA ASP A 76 -15.03 27.80 -7.61
C ASP A 76 -16.30 27.11 -8.16
N VAL A 77 -16.16 26.18 -9.11
CA VAL A 77 -17.29 25.42 -9.67
C VAL A 77 -17.43 24.04 -9.01
N ILE A 78 -16.44 23.56 -8.25
CA ILE A 78 -16.43 22.19 -7.68
C ILE A 78 -16.17 22.15 -6.15
N ALA A 79 -15.71 23.22 -5.50
CA ALA A 79 -15.54 23.24 -4.04
C ALA A 79 -16.60 24.15 -3.39
N PRO A 80 -17.49 23.56 -2.56
CA PRO A 80 -17.08 23.39 -1.17
C PRO A 80 -17.59 22.07 -0.55
N LYS A 81 -16.67 21.14 -0.23
CA LYS A 81 -16.73 20.16 0.89
C LYS A 81 -15.66 19.03 0.81
N VAL A 82 -14.38 19.36 0.68
CA VAL A 82 -13.31 18.33 0.77
C VAL A 82 -12.31 18.60 1.90
N ALA A 83 -12.70 19.46 2.85
CA ALA A 83 -12.00 19.63 4.13
C ALA A 83 -12.77 18.96 5.30
N GLU A 84 -13.72 18.09 5.01
CA GLU A 84 -14.27 17.16 6.00
C GLU A 84 -13.39 15.90 5.96
N SER A 85 -12.74 15.62 7.09
CA SER A 85 -12.10 14.35 7.44
C SER A 85 -12.68 13.17 6.66
N PHE A 86 -11.83 12.43 5.91
CA PHE A 86 -12.19 11.26 5.10
C PHE A 86 -13.12 10.28 5.83
N ASN A 87 -14.43 10.54 5.74
CA ASN A 87 -15.47 9.69 6.25
C ASN A 87 -15.84 8.73 5.13
N PHE A 88 -15.42 7.47 5.27
CA PHE A 88 -15.75 6.37 4.38
C PHE A 88 -17.25 6.06 4.49
N HIS A 89 -18.09 6.84 3.81
CA HIS A 89 -19.52 6.58 3.72
C HIS A 89 -19.99 6.68 2.28
N VAL A 90 -19.86 5.57 1.55
CA VAL A 90 -20.88 4.89 0.71
C VAL A 90 -20.24 3.54 0.33
N PHE A 91 -20.75 2.42 0.85
CA PHE A 91 -20.20 1.09 0.50
C PHE A 91 -21.12 0.39 -0.51
N ASP A 92 -20.63 0.20 -1.73
CA ASP A 92 -21.02 -0.97 -2.52
C ASP A 92 -20.66 -2.21 -1.68
N SER A 93 -21.67 -2.98 -1.28
CA SER A 93 -21.55 -4.16 -0.41
C SER A 93 -20.64 -5.27 -0.98
N ARG A 94 -20.27 -5.17 -2.26
CA ARG A 94 -19.43 -6.13 -2.98
C ARG A 94 -18.13 -6.51 -2.28
N PHE A 95 -17.52 -5.59 -1.53
CA PHE A 95 -16.22 -5.82 -0.86
C PHE A 95 -16.29 -5.85 0.66
N ASP A 96 -17.48 -5.94 1.26
CA ASP A 96 -17.64 -5.89 2.72
C ASP A 96 -16.89 -7.00 3.44
N HIS A 97 -16.83 -8.18 2.84
CA HIS A 97 -16.06 -9.31 3.36
C HIS A 97 -14.57 -9.00 3.52
N VAL A 98 -13.97 -8.20 2.62
CA VAL A 98 -12.57 -7.76 2.72
C VAL A 98 -12.46 -6.64 3.75
N ARG A 99 -13.33 -5.63 3.68
CA ARG A 99 -13.33 -4.47 4.58
C ARG A 99 -13.38 -4.87 6.05
N ASN A 100 -14.21 -5.86 6.37
CA ASN A 100 -14.39 -6.35 7.75
C ASN A 100 -13.16 -7.07 8.32
N GLN A 101 -12.19 -7.46 7.47
CA GLN A 101 -10.95 -8.11 7.88
C GLN A 101 -9.76 -7.14 7.90
N MET A 102 -9.93 -5.94 7.36
CA MET A 102 -8.86 -4.95 7.26
C MET A 102 -8.64 -4.23 8.59
N ARG A 103 -7.37 -3.94 8.85
CA ARG A 103 -6.90 -3.08 9.92
C ARG A 103 -6.23 -1.86 9.32
N TRP A 104 -6.46 -0.73 9.97
CA TRP A 104 -6.00 0.58 9.51
C TRP A 104 -5.06 1.18 10.54
N LEU A 105 -3.98 1.77 10.06
CA LEU A 105 -2.99 2.46 10.87
C LEU A 105 -2.98 3.95 10.51
N PRO A 106 -2.80 4.83 11.50
CA PRO A 106 -2.53 6.23 11.22
C PRO A 106 -1.12 6.36 10.62
N VAL A 107 -0.97 7.24 9.63
CA VAL A 107 0.32 7.62 9.05
C VAL A 107 0.37 9.13 8.87
N LYS A 108 1.48 9.73 9.31
CA LYS A 108 1.71 11.17 9.10
C LYS A 108 2.16 11.39 7.66
N TYR A 109 1.47 12.28 6.95
CA TYR A 109 1.81 12.67 5.59
C TYR A 109 1.72 14.20 5.48
N GLY A 110 2.88 14.87 5.46
CA GLY A 110 2.94 16.33 5.58
C GLY A 110 2.40 16.80 6.94
N SER A 111 1.43 17.71 6.90
CA SER A 111 0.67 18.19 8.07
C SER A 111 -0.44 17.24 8.51
N ASP A 112 -0.84 16.30 7.66
CA ASP A 112 -2.06 15.52 7.85
C ASP A 112 -1.78 14.13 8.44
N VAL A 113 -2.80 13.56 9.09
CA VAL A 113 -2.79 12.17 9.54
C VAL A 113 -3.81 11.40 8.71
N LEU A 114 -3.32 10.50 7.87
CA LEU A 114 -4.13 9.65 6.99
C LEU A 114 -4.24 8.24 7.57
N LYS A 115 -5.21 7.47 7.08
CA LYS A 115 -5.35 6.03 7.40
C LYS A 115 -4.82 5.19 6.25
N THR A 116 -3.89 4.28 6.53
CA THR A 116 -3.35 3.30 5.57
C THR A 116 -3.64 1.88 6.06
N PRO A 117 -3.87 0.89 5.18
CA PRO A 117 -3.96 -0.50 5.61
C PRO A 117 -2.64 -0.95 6.26
N ASP A 118 -2.72 -1.76 7.32
CA ASP A 118 -1.54 -2.42 7.89
C ASP A 118 -0.95 -3.47 6.93
N ALA A 119 0.26 -3.96 7.22
CA ALA A 119 0.96 -4.87 6.29
C ALA A 119 0.16 -6.16 5.97
N PRO A 120 -0.45 -6.87 6.94
CA PRO A 120 -1.36 -7.97 6.64
C PRO A 120 -2.55 -7.56 5.77
N SER A 121 -3.18 -6.41 6.02
CA SER A 121 -4.32 -5.93 5.25
C SER A 121 -3.96 -5.55 3.82
N ARG A 122 -2.75 -5.04 3.59
CA ARG A 122 -2.23 -4.80 2.22
C ARG A 122 -2.13 -6.09 1.43
N LEU A 123 -1.58 -7.15 2.04
CA LEU A 123 -1.49 -8.46 1.40
C LEU A 123 -2.87 -9.07 1.14
N LEU A 124 -3.75 -9.05 2.15
CA LEU A 124 -5.13 -9.52 2.01
C LEU A 124 -5.85 -8.81 0.85
N LEU A 125 -5.75 -7.49 0.79
CA LEU A 125 -6.40 -6.68 -0.24
C LEU A 125 -5.81 -6.97 -1.63
N ALA A 126 -4.49 -7.06 -1.76
CA ALA A 126 -3.84 -7.41 -3.02
C ALA A 126 -4.20 -8.82 -3.50
N GLN A 127 -4.30 -9.79 -2.58
CA GLN A 127 -4.70 -11.17 -2.88
C GLN A 127 -6.15 -11.24 -3.35
N SER A 128 -7.07 -10.57 -2.65
CA SER A 128 -8.48 -10.47 -3.06
C SER A 128 -8.61 -9.86 -4.45
N ALA A 129 -7.98 -8.71 -4.67
CA ALA A 129 -8.04 -7.99 -5.94
C ALA A 129 -7.48 -8.81 -7.10
N ALA A 130 -6.31 -9.44 -6.92
CA ALA A 130 -5.71 -10.28 -7.95
C ALA A 130 -6.55 -11.52 -8.29
N LYS A 131 -7.14 -12.15 -7.26
CA LYS A 131 -8.03 -13.31 -7.43
C LYS A 131 -9.28 -12.91 -8.20
N GLN A 132 -9.95 -11.84 -7.79
CA GLN A 132 -11.20 -11.40 -8.40
C GLN A 132 -11.02 -10.92 -9.84
N ALA A 133 -9.89 -10.28 -10.15
CA ALA A 133 -9.56 -9.88 -11.52
C ALA A 133 -9.09 -11.09 -12.40
N GLY A 134 -8.78 -12.24 -11.80
CA GLY A 134 -8.23 -13.38 -12.54
C GLY A 134 -6.83 -13.09 -13.10
N LEU A 135 -5.97 -12.42 -12.33
CA LEU A 135 -4.64 -12.00 -12.79
C LEU A 135 -3.71 -13.17 -13.15
N GLY A 136 -3.94 -14.35 -12.56
CA GLY A 136 -3.20 -15.56 -12.91
C GLY A 136 -3.33 -15.95 -14.38
N GLU A 137 -4.48 -15.65 -15.02
CA GLU A 137 -4.74 -15.96 -16.43
C GLU A 137 -3.82 -15.19 -17.38
N VAL A 138 -3.30 -14.05 -16.94
CA VAL A 138 -2.42 -13.18 -17.72
C VAL A 138 -0.98 -13.20 -17.21
N GLY A 139 -0.61 -14.18 -16.37
CA GLY A 139 0.77 -14.32 -15.85
C GLY A 139 1.17 -13.30 -14.78
N LEU A 140 0.18 -12.65 -14.16
CA LEU A 140 0.35 -11.74 -13.02
C LEU A 140 -0.12 -12.40 -11.72
N SER A 141 0.21 -11.76 -10.60
CA SER A 141 -0.08 -12.25 -9.25
C SER A 141 -0.45 -11.10 -8.31
N TYR A 142 -0.86 -11.43 -7.09
CA TYR A 142 -1.11 -10.43 -6.04
C TYR A 142 0.13 -9.61 -5.69
N ARG A 143 1.34 -10.15 -5.90
CA ARG A 143 2.60 -9.42 -5.71
C ARG A 143 2.73 -8.27 -6.70
N ASP A 144 2.21 -8.46 -7.92
CA ASP A 144 2.21 -7.43 -8.95
C ASP A 144 1.22 -6.30 -8.58
N VAL A 145 0.05 -6.64 -8.03
CA VAL A 145 -0.91 -5.64 -7.51
C VAL A 145 -0.28 -4.84 -6.37
N TYR A 146 0.33 -5.53 -5.41
CA TYR A 146 1.04 -4.87 -4.31
C TYR A 146 2.14 -3.95 -4.84
N GLY A 147 2.90 -4.42 -5.82
CA GLY A 147 3.94 -3.65 -6.50
C GLY A 147 3.41 -2.35 -7.11
N ILE A 148 2.33 -2.42 -7.89
CA ILE A 148 1.74 -1.24 -8.54
C ILE A 148 1.26 -0.23 -7.49
N ILE A 149 0.49 -0.66 -6.48
CA ILE A 149 0.01 0.25 -5.43
C ILE A 149 1.18 0.87 -4.64
N ASN A 150 2.23 0.09 -4.40
CA ASN A 150 3.44 0.60 -3.78
C ASN A 150 4.14 1.67 -4.64
N ALA A 151 4.17 1.48 -5.96
CA ALA A 151 4.77 2.42 -6.90
C ALA A 151 3.97 3.74 -7.01
N GLU A 152 2.64 3.68 -6.89
CA GLU A 152 1.77 4.85 -6.93
C GLU A 152 1.89 5.71 -5.66
N THR A 153 1.73 5.06 -4.49
CA THR A 153 1.52 5.80 -3.24
C THR A 153 2.25 5.24 -2.04
N SER A 154 3.00 4.15 -2.19
CA SER A 154 3.54 3.40 -1.05
C SER A 154 2.44 3.05 -0.03
N TRP A 155 1.25 2.71 -0.55
CA TRP A 155 0.04 2.36 0.20
C TRP A 155 -0.60 3.48 1.03
N ILE A 156 -0.26 4.75 0.79
CA ILE A 156 -0.88 5.88 1.47
C ILE A 156 -2.01 6.46 0.58
N PRO A 157 -3.29 6.42 0.98
CA PRO A 157 -4.38 6.95 0.18
C PRO A 157 -4.39 8.48 0.20
N ARG A 158 -3.59 9.07 -0.68
CA ARG A 158 -3.42 10.52 -0.82
C ARG A 158 -3.91 10.99 -2.19
N MET A 159 -4.12 12.29 -2.30
CA MET A 159 -4.31 12.93 -3.60
C MET A 159 -2.95 13.19 -4.26
N GLY A 160 -2.95 13.23 -5.59
CA GLY A 160 -1.81 13.63 -6.40
C GLY A 160 -2.25 14.45 -7.60
N ALA A 161 -1.31 14.77 -8.48
CA ALA A 161 -1.60 15.39 -9.76
C ALA A 161 -0.64 14.89 -10.85
N SER A 162 -1.17 14.73 -12.06
CA SER A 162 -0.42 14.49 -13.28
C SER A 162 0.36 15.75 -13.70
N LYS A 163 1.28 15.60 -14.66
CA LYS A 163 2.14 16.71 -15.13
C LYS A 163 1.36 17.89 -15.72
N ASP A 164 0.14 17.65 -16.19
CA ASP A 164 -0.78 18.65 -16.74
C ASP A 164 -1.72 19.26 -15.67
N GLY A 165 -1.56 18.87 -14.40
CA GLY A 165 -2.40 19.31 -13.29
C GLY A 165 -3.67 18.47 -13.08
N THR A 166 -3.92 17.44 -13.90
CA THR A 166 -5.07 16.54 -13.70
C THR A 166 -4.95 15.85 -12.34
N PRO A 167 -5.99 15.87 -11.47
CA PRO A 167 -5.91 15.25 -10.16
C PRO A 167 -5.82 13.73 -10.28
N ASN A 168 -5.02 13.11 -9.40
CA ASN A 168 -4.93 11.67 -9.22
C ASN A 168 -5.52 11.28 -7.88
N LEU A 169 -6.42 10.29 -7.90
CA LEU A 169 -7.34 10.01 -6.81
C LEU A 169 -6.88 8.78 -6.02
N GLY A 170 -6.80 8.93 -4.68
CA GLY A 170 -6.69 7.83 -3.73
C GLY A 170 -5.43 6.97 -3.85
N ILE A 171 -5.50 5.77 -3.27
CA ILE A 171 -4.33 4.88 -3.12
C ILE A 171 -3.76 4.38 -4.45
N ALA A 172 -4.58 4.33 -5.49
CA ALA A 172 -4.24 3.83 -6.82
C ALA A 172 -3.95 4.97 -7.83
N GLN A 173 -4.04 6.24 -7.40
CA GLN A 173 -3.74 7.43 -8.21
C GLN A 173 -4.47 7.47 -9.57
N PHE A 174 -5.73 7.04 -9.60
CA PHE A 174 -6.50 7.08 -10.84
C PHE A 174 -6.84 8.52 -11.23
N GLU A 175 -6.67 8.87 -12.50
CA GLU A 175 -7.30 10.06 -13.08
C GLU A 175 -8.83 9.90 -13.07
N PRO A 176 -9.63 10.98 -12.92
CA PRO A 176 -11.10 10.90 -12.87
C PRO A 176 -11.74 10.17 -14.05
N ALA A 177 -11.22 10.37 -15.26
CA ALA A 177 -11.73 9.70 -16.47
C ALA A 177 -11.48 8.18 -16.42
N THR A 178 -10.30 7.76 -15.96
CA THR A 178 -9.98 6.35 -15.76
C THR A 178 -10.82 5.76 -14.64
N ALA A 179 -11.00 6.47 -13.54
CA ALA A 179 -11.87 6.05 -12.44
C ALA A 179 -13.30 5.76 -12.91
N LYS A 180 -13.86 6.67 -13.70
CA LYS A 180 -15.17 6.51 -14.33
C LYS A 180 -15.21 5.32 -15.29
N ALA A 181 -14.18 5.16 -16.13
CA ALA A 181 -14.10 4.05 -17.07
C ALA A 181 -13.99 2.68 -16.38
N MET A 182 -13.36 2.63 -15.20
CA MET A 182 -13.30 1.45 -14.35
C MET A 182 -14.59 1.20 -13.55
N GLY A 183 -15.60 2.07 -13.70
CA GLY A 183 -16.87 1.96 -13.00
C GLY A 183 -16.79 2.18 -11.50
N MET A 184 -15.76 2.91 -11.01
CA MET A 184 -15.62 3.18 -9.60
C MET A 184 -16.67 4.20 -9.13
N VAL A 185 -17.30 3.91 -8.00
CA VAL A 185 -18.21 4.80 -7.28
C VAL A 185 -17.41 5.77 -6.43
N ASN A 186 -16.42 5.27 -5.67
CA ASN A 186 -15.57 6.08 -4.81
C ASN A 186 -14.08 5.77 -5.03
N PRO A 187 -13.38 6.52 -5.90
CA PRO A 187 -11.95 6.33 -6.14
C PRO A 187 -11.07 6.65 -4.92
N ALA A 188 -11.62 7.27 -3.86
CA ALA A 188 -10.91 7.49 -2.60
C ALA A 188 -11.03 6.30 -1.62
N ASP A 189 -11.93 5.33 -1.84
CA ASP A 189 -11.98 4.08 -1.07
C ASP A 189 -10.81 3.17 -1.50
N PRO A 190 -9.83 2.87 -0.61
CA PRO A 190 -8.71 2.02 -0.96
C PRO A 190 -9.12 0.62 -1.40
N VAL A 191 -10.22 0.07 -0.88
CA VAL A 191 -10.64 -1.29 -1.23
C VAL A 191 -11.13 -1.33 -2.67
N GLU A 192 -12.03 -0.43 -3.03
CA GLU A 192 -12.53 -0.29 -4.39
C GLU A 192 -11.40 0.05 -5.37
N ALA A 193 -10.57 1.03 -5.03
CA ALA A 193 -9.46 1.49 -5.87
C ALA A 193 -8.44 0.36 -6.16
N VAL A 194 -8.10 -0.48 -5.18
CA VAL A 194 -7.15 -1.59 -5.41
C VAL A 194 -7.78 -2.70 -6.26
N HIS A 195 -9.07 -3.00 -6.11
CA HIS A 195 -9.77 -3.96 -6.99
C HIS A 195 -9.85 -3.42 -8.43
N ALA A 196 -10.18 -2.14 -8.61
CA ALA A 196 -10.16 -1.49 -9.92
C ALA A 196 -8.74 -1.49 -10.53
N ALA A 197 -7.71 -1.23 -9.74
CA ALA A 197 -6.32 -1.31 -10.20
C ALA A 197 -5.97 -2.72 -10.71
N ALA A 198 -6.40 -3.79 -10.02
CA ALA A 198 -6.17 -5.15 -10.50
C ALA A 198 -6.89 -5.45 -11.82
N VAL A 199 -8.12 -4.98 -12.03
CA VAL A 199 -8.81 -5.11 -13.33
C VAL A 199 -8.05 -4.34 -14.40
N HIS A 200 -7.65 -3.10 -14.13
CA HIS A 200 -6.86 -2.28 -15.05
C HIS A 200 -5.51 -2.93 -15.42
N MET A 201 -4.88 -3.60 -14.46
CA MET A 201 -3.65 -4.36 -14.68
C MET A 201 -3.85 -5.56 -15.61
N LYS A 202 -5.03 -6.20 -15.61
CA LYS A 202 -5.34 -7.27 -16.57
C LYS A 202 -5.32 -6.74 -18.00
N ASP A 203 -5.99 -5.62 -18.24
CA ASP A 203 -5.99 -4.95 -19.54
C ASP A 203 -4.59 -4.52 -19.97
N ALA A 204 -3.81 -3.99 -19.01
CA ALA A 204 -2.42 -3.64 -19.20
C ALA A 204 -1.53 -4.83 -19.58
N ALA A 205 -1.76 -5.99 -18.95
CA ALA A 205 -1.04 -7.22 -19.26
C ALA A 205 -1.35 -7.71 -20.69
N LEU A 206 -2.62 -7.71 -21.09
CA LEU A 206 -3.03 -8.08 -22.44
C LEU A 206 -2.45 -7.11 -23.48
N TRP A 207 -2.45 -5.81 -23.20
CA TRP A 207 -1.82 -4.80 -24.03
C TRP A 207 -0.31 -5.01 -24.16
N SER A 208 0.35 -5.36 -23.05
CA SER A 208 1.78 -5.62 -23.02
C SER A 208 2.13 -6.89 -23.80
N ALA A 209 1.40 -7.98 -23.58
CA ALA A 209 1.60 -9.25 -24.28
C ALA A 209 1.57 -9.06 -25.81
N LYS A 210 0.62 -8.26 -26.33
CA LYS A 210 0.55 -7.92 -27.75
C LYS A 210 1.81 -7.22 -28.29
N ARG A 211 2.50 -6.43 -27.47
CA ARG A 211 3.75 -5.73 -27.87
C ARG A 211 4.99 -6.60 -27.74
N LEU A 212 4.92 -7.59 -26.87
CA LEU A 212 5.97 -8.58 -26.71
C LEU A 212 5.84 -9.72 -27.74
N ALA A 213 4.68 -9.82 -28.40
CA ALA A 213 4.46 -10.77 -29.49
C ALA A 213 5.54 -10.63 -30.57
N GLY A 214 6.17 -11.75 -30.92
CA GLY A 214 7.26 -11.78 -31.90
C GLY A 214 8.63 -11.37 -31.38
N LEU A 215 8.72 -10.86 -30.14
CA LEU A 215 10.01 -10.75 -29.46
C LEU A 215 10.39 -12.16 -28.98
N LYS A 216 11.44 -12.74 -29.55
CA LYS A 216 11.97 -14.07 -29.20
C LYS A 216 12.59 -14.07 -27.79
N LEU A 217 11.77 -13.82 -26.77
CA LEU A 217 12.15 -13.71 -25.37
C LEU A 217 12.06 -15.09 -24.70
N LYS A 218 12.97 -15.36 -23.77
CA LYS A 218 12.83 -16.51 -22.88
C LYS A 218 11.62 -16.31 -21.96
N PRO A 219 11.03 -17.37 -21.39
CA PRO A 219 9.87 -17.25 -20.49
C PRO A 219 10.08 -16.27 -19.34
N GLU A 220 11.25 -16.29 -18.70
CA GLU A 220 11.59 -15.39 -17.60
C GLU A 220 11.70 -13.93 -18.05
N GLU A 221 12.34 -13.68 -19.20
CA GLU A 221 12.45 -12.35 -19.79
C GLU A 221 11.09 -11.82 -20.21
N HIS A 222 10.25 -12.68 -20.80
CA HIS A 222 8.88 -12.34 -21.16
C HIS A 222 8.08 -11.94 -19.92
N ALA A 223 8.16 -12.71 -18.83
CA ALA A 223 7.50 -12.41 -17.58
C ALA A 223 7.95 -11.08 -16.96
N LEU A 224 9.25 -10.74 -17.05
CA LEU A 224 9.77 -9.45 -16.60
C LEU A 224 9.27 -8.30 -17.49
N LYS A 225 9.30 -8.49 -18.80
CA LYS A 225 8.86 -7.49 -19.78
C LYS A 225 7.37 -7.24 -19.74
N LEU A 226 6.58 -8.27 -19.45
CA LEU A 226 5.14 -8.15 -19.24
C LEU A 226 4.86 -7.18 -18.08
N ARG A 227 5.55 -7.36 -16.95
CA ARG A 227 5.43 -6.48 -15.77
C ARG A 227 5.91 -5.05 -16.04
N GLU A 228 6.99 -4.88 -16.81
CA GLU A 228 7.40 -3.55 -17.29
C GLU A 228 6.27 -2.89 -18.08
N GLY A 229 5.64 -3.63 -19.00
CA GLY A 229 4.52 -3.13 -19.78
C GLY A 229 3.32 -2.73 -18.93
N VAL A 230 3.02 -3.46 -17.86
CA VAL A 230 1.95 -3.10 -16.92
C VAL A 230 2.24 -1.74 -16.27
N SER A 231 3.43 -1.54 -15.72
CA SER A 231 3.85 -0.24 -15.15
C SER A 231 3.83 0.89 -16.18
N ILE A 232 4.26 0.62 -17.41
CA ILE A 232 4.24 1.60 -18.51
C ILE A 232 2.81 1.97 -18.88
N TYR A 233 1.92 0.99 -18.94
CA TYR A 233 0.51 1.21 -19.28
C TYR A 233 -0.20 2.07 -18.23
N TYR A 234 0.14 1.85 -16.95
CA TYR A 234 -0.41 2.58 -15.82
C TYR A 234 0.09 4.03 -15.76
N ASN A 235 1.40 4.22 -15.95
CA ASN A 235 2.07 5.52 -15.72
C ASN A 235 2.11 6.44 -16.96
N LEU A 236 1.89 5.93 -18.17
CA LEU A 236 1.97 6.74 -19.39
C LEU A 236 0.60 6.98 -20.03
N SER A 237 0.43 8.18 -20.56
CA SER A 237 -0.69 8.52 -21.45
C SER A 237 -0.71 7.61 -22.70
N SER A 238 -1.85 7.53 -23.37
CA SER A 238 -2.00 6.79 -24.65
C SER A 238 -0.91 7.11 -25.67
N ARG A 239 -0.52 8.38 -25.79
CA ARG A 239 0.57 8.82 -26.68
C ARG A 239 1.94 8.29 -26.22
N GLY A 240 2.20 8.26 -24.92
CA GLY A 240 3.43 7.68 -24.36
C GLY A 240 3.50 6.17 -24.57
N ARG A 241 2.38 5.48 -24.31
CA ARG A 241 2.22 4.02 -24.51
C ARG A 241 2.46 3.59 -25.95
N ALA A 242 2.05 4.40 -26.93
CA ALA A 242 2.29 4.13 -28.35
C ALA A 242 3.78 4.08 -28.73
N LYS A 243 4.65 4.76 -27.97
CA LYS A 243 6.10 4.79 -28.24
C LYS A 243 6.84 3.56 -27.72
N TRP A 244 6.25 2.77 -26.84
CA TRP A 244 6.89 1.59 -26.28
C TRP A 244 6.72 0.37 -27.18
N ASN A 245 7.85 -0.30 -27.48
CA ASN A 245 7.92 -1.46 -28.39
C ASN A 245 8.45 -2.74 -27.72
N GLY A 246 8.39 -2.81 -26.39
CA GLY A 246 8.91 -3.95 -25.61
C GLY A 246 10.43 -3.93 -25.38
N LYS A 247 11.21 -3.25 -26.23
CA LYS A 247 12.69 -3.21 -26.13
C LYS A 247 13.23 -1.89 -25.61
N ASN A 248 12.50 -0.80 -25.79
CA ASN A 248 13.01 0.56 -25.55
C ASN A 248 12.70 1.14 -24.15
N THR A 249 12.47 0.30 -23.13
CA THR A 249 12.19 0.76 -21.75
C THR A 249 13.25 1.76 -21.24
N ALA A 250 14.52 1.58 -21.61
CA ALA A 250 15.62 2.49 -21.23
C ALA A 250 15.47 3.92 -21.79
N LYS A 251 14.70 4.11 -22.87
CA LYS A 251 14.46 5.42 -23.53
C LYS A 251 13.20 6.13 -23.02
N LEU A 252 12.47 5.52 -22.08
CA LEU A 252 11.28 6.11 -21.48
C LEU A 252 11.65 7.17 -20.43
N PRO A 253 10.72 8.08 -20.08
CA PRO A 253 10.93 9.07 -19.03
C PRO A 253 11.47 8.44 -17.73
N VAL A 254 12.30 9.21 -17.01
CA VAL A 254 12.94 8.75 -15.76
C VAL A 254 11.89 8.31 -14.74
N GLU A 255 10.78 9.03 -14.66
CA GLU A 255 9.68 8.76 -13.74
C GLU A 255 9.04 7.40 -14.01
N THR A 256 8.83 7.05 -15.28
CA THR A 256 8.30 5.73 -15.67
C THR A 256 9.30 4.62 -15.34
N ARG A 257 10.60 4.85 -15.53
CA ARG A 257 11.64 3.88 -15.13
C ARG A 257 11.70 3.71 -13.61
N ARG A 258 11.52 4.80 -12.85
CA ARG A 258 11.42 4.78 -11.38
C ARG A 258 10.16 4.03 -10.92
N HIS A 259 9.03 4.23 -11.60
CA HIS A 259 7.78 3.50 -11.36
C HIS A 259 7.96 1.99 -11.53
N ILE A 260 8.56 1.54 -12.64
CA ILE A 260 8.89 0.13 -12.88
C ILE A 260 9.78 -0.43 -11.75
N ALA A 261 10.80 0.31 -11.33
CA ALA A 261 11.69 -0.11 -10.26
C ALA A 261 10.96 -0.22 -8.91
N ASN A 262 10.12 0.76 -8.58
CA ASN A 262 9.32 0.77 -7.35
C ASN A 262 8.29 -0.37 -7.34
N ALA A 263 7.69 -0.69 -8.49
CA ALA A 263 6.75 -1.80 -8.61
C ALA A 263 7.45 -3.14 -8.35
N ARG A 264 8.66 -3.33 -8.85
CA ARG A 264 9.50 -4.51 -8.56
C ARG A 264 9.88 -4.60 -7.09
N ILE A 265 10.23 -3.47 -6.46
CA ILE A 265 10.51 -3.42 -5.02
C ILE A 265 9.27 -3.84 -4.23
N GLY A 266 8.11 -3.27 -4.51
CA GLY A 266 6.87 -3.63 -3.81
C GLY A 266 6.48 -5.10 -4.01
N ALA A 267 6.69 -5.66 -5.20
CA ALA A 267 6.44 -7.09 -5.44
C ALA A 267 7.36 -8.01 -4.62
N ARG A 268 8.61 -7.61 -4.37
CA ARG A 268 9.53 -8.32 -3.47
C ARG A 268 9.11 -8.18 -2.01
N GLU A 269 8.77 -6.96 -1.58
CA GLU A 269 8.23 -6.71 -0.24
C GLU A 269 7.00 -7.59 0.04
N ALA A 270 6.10 -7.75 -0.94
CA ALA A 270 4.95 -8.63 -0.81
C ALA A 270 5.33 -10.11 -0.61
N ALA A 271 6.39 -10.58 -1.28
CA ALA A 271 6.89 -11.94 -1.11
C ALA A 271 7.53 -12.15 0.28
N GLU A 272 8.29 -11.16 0.75
CA GLU A 272 8.93 -11.18 2.08
C GLU A 272 7.89 -11.13 3.20
N LEU A 273 6.89 -10.25 3.10
CA LEU A 273 5.80 -10.16 4.06
C LEU A 273 4.98 -11.46 4.12
N GLU A 274 4.69 -12.07 2.96
CA GLU A 274 4.00 -13.37 2.93
C GLU A 274 4.83 -14.48 3.61
N ALA A 275 6.15 -14.49 3.42
CA ALA A 275 7.03 -15.44 4.10
C ALA A 275 7.03 -15.23 5.61
N GLN A 276 7.15 -13.98 6.07
CA GLN A 276 7.14 -13.62 7.50
C GLN A 276 5.82 -14.01 8.17
N LEU A 277 4.68 -13.73 7.53
CA LEU A 277 3.37 -14.09 8.09
C LEU A 277 3.18 -15.60 8.19
N ARG A 278 3.66 -16.37 7.20
CA ARG A 278 3.63 -17.83 7.26
C ARG A 278 4.51 -18.39 8.38
N ASP A 279 5.71 -17.85 8.57
CA ASP A 279 6.60 -18.25 9.66
C ASP A 279 5.97 -17.98 11.04
N LEU A 280 5.42 -16.78 11.24
CA LEU A 280 4.74 -16.41 12.48
C LEU A 280 3.55 -17.34 12.78
N GLN A 281 2.74 -17.66 11.77
CA GLN A 281 1.63 -18.61 11.91
C GLN A 281 2.13 -20.02 12.28
N GLY A 282 3.22 -20.49 11.65
CA GLY A 282 3.85 -21.76 11.98
C GLY A 282 4.32 -21.82 13.44
N ARG A 283 4.98 -20.76 13.91
CA ARG A 283 5.47 -20.65 15.29
C ARG A 283 4.33 -20.64 16.32
N MET A 284 3.24 -19.90 16.05
CA MET A 284 2.07 -19.85 16.93
C MET A 284 1.35 -21.20 17.02
N ASN A 285 1.26 -21.93 15.92
CA ASN A 285 0.66 -23.26 15.90
C ASN A 285 1.56 -24.31 16.56
N GLY A 286 2.88 -24.22 16.38
CA GLY A 286 3.86 -25.06 17.06
C GLY A 286 3.85 -24.87 18.59
N ALA A 287 3.82 -23.63 19.07
CA ALA A 287 3.79 -23.31 20.50
C ALA A 287 2.52 -23.83 21.23
N ARG A 288 1.38 -23.88 20.53
CA ARG A 288 0.14 -24.49 21.05
C ARG A 288 0.21 -26.01 21.19
N THR A 289 1.11 -26.66 20.47
CA THR A 289 1.23 -28.13 20.47
C THR A 289 2.13 -28.63 21.62
N VAL A 290 3.07 -27.79 22.10
CA VAL A 290 4.04 -28.17 23.15
C VAL A 290 3.48 -28.00 24.58
N THR A 291 2.38 -27.26 24.77
CA THR A 291 1.76 -27.04 26.09
C THR A 291 0.73 -28.12 26.48
N ALA A 292 0.61 -29.20 25.71
CA ALA A 292 -0.29 -30.32 25.98
C ALA A 292 0.44 -31.63 26.33
N GLN A 293 1.60 -31.56 26.97
CA GLN A 293 2.22 -32.71 27.62
C GLN A 293 2.33 -32.46 29.13
N ARG A 294 1.75 -33.42 29.87
CA ARG A 294 1.58 -33.51 31.32
C ARG A 294 2.88 -33.39 32.11
#